data_AF-A0A8R1EPV6-F1
#
_entry.id   AF-A0A8R1EPV6-F1
#
_cell.length_a   1.000
_cell.length_b   1.000
_cell.length_c   1.000
_cell.angle_alpha   90.00
_cell.angle_beta   90.00
_cell.angle_gamma   90.00
#
_symmetry.space_group_name_H-M   'P 1'
#
loop_
_entity.id
_entity.type
_entity.pdbx_description
1 polymer ?
#
loop_
_entity_poly.entity_id
_entity_poly.type
_entity_poly.pdbx_seq_one_letter_code
_entity_poly.pdbx_strand_id
1 'polypeptide(L)'
;MSSPSEGLRRRRKDSLSDEFDSDLDENEIKAIVSDIEQDKIHDESADTRWVRFKTYCKEWGETASIHGVPHMAQAHTTIAIIVWSVILVISAIGFVYMFTTILASYLAFDVVVQLNTGLDSEPFPSITFCNTNPYKLSKISEVPELNALLTVYQSSADGSLKRD
;
A
#
# COMPACT_ATOMS: atom_id res chain seq x y z
N MET A 1 35.47 -2.57 -41.01
CA MET A 1 36.28 -1.92 -42.06
C MET A 1 37.74 -2.14 -41.71
N SER A 2 38.49 -2.77 -42.63
CA SER A 2 39.97 -2.86 -42.75
C SER A 2 40.84 -3.43 -41.62
N SER A 3 41.36 -4.65 -41.87
CA SER A 3 42.70 -5.20 -41.51
C SER A 3 43.83 -4.39 -42.21
N PRO A 4 45.15 -4.74 -42.18
CA PRO A 4 46.00 -5.59 -41.31
C PRO A 4 47.38 -4.94 -40.96
N SER A 5 48.23 -5.60 -40.14
CA SER A 5 49.65 -5.80 -40.50
C SER A 5 50.39 -6.78 -39.56
N GLU A 6 50.82 -7.91 -40.15
CA GLU A 6 52.03 -8.67 -39.78
C GLU A 6 53.22 -7.71 -39.64
N GLY A 7 54.22 -7.85 -38.76
CA GLY A 7 54.88 -9.04 -38.25
C GLY A 7 56.39 -8.74 -38.31
N LEU A 8 57.13 -8.92 -37.22
CA LEU A 8 58.60 -8.99 -37.31
C LEU A 8 59.13 -10.08 -36.38
N ARG A 9 59.83 -11.03 -37.01
CA ARG A 9 60.29 -12.29 -36.44
C ARG A 9 61.75 -12.14 -35.97
N ARG A 10 62.00 -12.59 -34.73
CA ARG A 10 63.23 -13.20 -34.17
C ARG A 10 64.56 -12.43 -34.23
N ARG A 11 65.15 -12.26 -33.03
CA ARG A 11 66.44 -12.90 -32.69
C ARG A 11 66.47 -13.31 -31.23
N ARG A 12 66.45 -14.62 -30.99
CA ARG A 12 66.97 -15.24 -29.78
C ARG A 12 68.48 -15.04 -29.80
N LYS A 13 69.02 -14.37 -28.80
CA LYS A 13 70.41 -14.56 -28.37
C LYS A 13 70.35 -15.38 -27.10
N ASP A 14 70.81 -16.61 -27.22
CA ASP A 14 71.16 -17.46 -26.10
C ASP A 14 72.39 -16.84 -25.42
N SER A 15 72.20 -16.33 -24.21
CA SER A 15 73.27 -16.02 -23.27
C SER A 15 72.80 -16.45 -21.90
N LEU A 16 73.25 -17.64 -21.57
CA LEU A 16 73.25 -18.26 -20.26
C LEU A 16 74.04 -17.37 -19.29
N SER A 17 73.34 -16.73 -18.36
CA SER A 17 73.91 -16.34 -17.07
C SER A 17 72.75 -16.22 -16.07
N ASP A 18 72.72 -17.15 -15.12
CA ASP A 18 71.98 -17.04 -13.87
C ASP A 18 72.42 -15.75 -13.16
N GLU A 19 71.61 -14.71 -13.23
CA GLU A 19 71.74 -13.53 -12.37
C GLU A 19 70.39 -13.35 -11.68
N PHE A 20 70.18 -14.20 -10.67
CA PHE A 20 69.17 -13.98 -9.65
C PHE A 20 69.73 -12.86 -8.75
N ASP A 21 69.28 -11.63 -8.98
CA ASP A 21 69.55 -10.47 -8.11
C ASP A 21 69.14 -10.84 -6.68
N SER A 22 70.12 -11.21 -5.87
CA SER A 22 69.94 -11.72 -4.51
C SER A 22 69.97 -10.61 -3.45
N ASP A 23 69.78 -9.36 -3.84
CA ASP A 23 69.91 -8.20 -2.95
C ASP A 23 68.57 -7.44 -2.82
N LEU A 24 67.48 -8.17 -2.58
CA LEU A 24 66.39 -7.59 -1.79
C LEU A 24 66.93 -7.40 -0.37
N ASP A 25 67.15 -6.15 0.03
CA ASP A 25 67.67 -5.78 1.37
C ASP A 25 66.88 -6.55 2.44
N GLU A 26 67.57 -7.18 3.38
CA GLU A 26 66.94 -7.87 4.50
C GLU A 26 65.93 -6.95 5.22
N ASN A 27 66.16 -5.63 5.21
CA ASN A 27 65.24 -4.66 5.79
C ASN A 27 63.95 -4.52 4.96
N GLU A 28 64.03 -4.62 3.64
CA GLU A 28 62.87 -4.58 2.73
C GLU A 28 62.05 -5.87 2.87
N ILE A 29 62.73 -7.03 2.98
CA ILE A 29 62.07 -8.32 3.27
C ILE A 29 61.39 -8.27 4.64
N LYS A 30 62.06 -7.75 5.67
CA LYS A 30 61.47 -7.59 7.02
C LYS A 30 60.29 -6.64 7.02
N ALA A 31 60.33 -5.54 6.26
CA ALA A 31 59.21 -4.61 6.11
C ALA A 31 58.01 -5.26 5.42
N ILE A 32 58.23 -6.00 4.33
CA ILE A 32 57.17 -6.73 3.62
C ILE A 32 56.55 -7.79 4.53
N VAL A 33 57.36 -8.53 5.29
CA VAL A 33 56.87 -9.54 6.24
C VAL A 33 56.08 -8.89 7.38
N SER A 34 56.53 -7.76 7.92
CA SER A 34 55.79 -7.04 8.96
C SER A 34 54.48 -6.45 8.43
N ASP A 35 54.43 -6.00 7.18
CA ASP A 35 53.21 -5.50 6.55
C ASP A 35 52.20 -6.64 6.32
N ILE A 36 52.67 -7.81 5.86
CA ILE A 36 51.84 -9.01 5.71
C ILE A 36 51.34 -9.51 7.08
N GLU A 37 52.19 -9.49 8.10
CA GLU A 37 51.82 -9.90 9.45
C GLU A 37 50.85 -8.90 10.10
N GLN A 38 51.02 -7.60 9.84
CA GLN A 38 50.11 -6.55 10.30
C GLN A 38 48.76 -6.58 9.56
N ASP A 39 48.74 -6.86 8.26
CA ASP A 39 47.51 -7.08 7.48
C ASP A 39 46.79 -8.34 7.95
N LYS A 40 47.54 -9.40 8.26
CA LYS A 40 46.99 -10.63 8.84
C LYS A 40 46.44 -10.39 10.24
N ILE A 41 47.10 -9.59 11.07
CA ILE A 41 46.61 -9.16 12.39
C ILE A 41 45.39 -8.24 12.24
N HIS A 42 45.32 -7.37 11.23
CA HIS A 42 44.17 -6.51 10.96
C HIS A 42 42.95 -7.32 10.49
N ASP A 43 43.16 -8.37 9.68
CA ASP A 43 42.13 -9.33 9.28
C ASP A 43 41.69 -10.24 10.44
N GLU A 44 42.62 -10.63 11.32
CA GLU A 44 42.35 -11.51 12.47
C GLU A 44 41.72 -10.78 13.67
N SER A 45 41.94 -9.47 13.85
CA SER A 45 41.60 -8.74 15.09
C SER A 45 40.28 -7.94 15.10
N ALA A 46 39.46 -7.93 14.06
CA ALA A 46 38.20 -7.16 14.08
C ALA A 46 36.95 -7.91 13.59
N ASP A 47 36.95 -9.24 13.64
CA ASP A 47 35.76 -10.05 13.33
C ASP A 47 34.76 -10.07 14.51
N THR A 48 34.33 -8.89 14.94
CA THR A 48 33.12 -8.81 15.75
C THR A 48 31.93 -9.06 14.86
N ARG A 49 31.00 -9.93 15.30
CA ARG A 49 29.68 -10.16 14.67
C ARG A 49 29.01 -8.85 14.21
N TRP A 50 29.25 -7.76 14.94
CA TRP A 50 28.80 -6.41 14.66
C TRP A 50 29.33 -5.79 13.37
N VAL A 51 30.61 -5.97 13.04
CA VAL A 51 31.21 -5.43 11.81
C VAL A 51 30.58 -6.13 10.60
N ARG A 52 30.50 -7.46 10.64
CA ARG A 52 29.83 -8.27 9.61
C ARG A 52 28.37 -7.87 9.44
N PHE A 53 27.63 -7.76 10.55
CA PHE A 53 26.23 -7.32 10.53
C PHE A 53 26.07 -5.93 9.92
N LYS A 54 26.92 -4.97 10.29
CA LYS A 54 26.91 -3.62 9.73
C LYS A 54 27.14 -3.62 8.22
N THR A 55 28.07 -4.43 7.73
CA THR A 55 28.33 -4.59 6.29
C THR A 55 27.10 -5.13 5.57
N TYR A 56 26.47 -6.19 6.09
CA TYR A 56 25.26 -6.75 5.50
C TYR A 56 24.09 -5.76 5.51
N CYS A 57 23.88 -5.02 6.61
CA CYS A 57 22.84 -4.00 6.68
C CYS A 57 23.06 -2.87 5.68
N LYS A 58 24.32 -2.48 5.43
CA LYS A 58 24.65 -1.46 4.45
C LYS A 58 24.37 -1.96 3.02
N GLU A 59 24.85 -3.16 2.67
CA GLU A 59 24.67 -3.76 1.35
C GLU A 59 23.19 -3.99 1.03
N TRP A 60 22.41 -4.51 2.00
CA TRP A 60 20.96 -4.60 1.87
C TRP A 60 20.30 -3.24 1.75
N GLY A 61 20.73 -2.26 2.55
CA GLY A 61 20.15 -0.92 2.54
C GLY A 61 20.31 -0.21 1.20
N GLU A 62 21.42 -0.42 0.50
CA GLU A 62 21.69 0.13 -0.83
C GLU A 62 20.80 -0.48 -1.93
N THR A 63 20.32 -1.71 -1.74
CA THR A 63 19.49 -2.45 -2.71
C THR A 63 18.01 -2.53 -2.31
N ALA A 64 17.65 -2.00 -1.14
CA ALA A 64 16.28 -2.04 -0.63
C ALA A 64 15.31 -1.27 -1.53
N SER A 65 14.13 -1.83 -1.77
CA SER A 65 13.06 -1.18 -2.55
C SER A 65 12.29 -0.10 -1.76
N ILE A 66 12.58 0.06 -0.46
CA ILE A 66 12.02 1.12 0.36
C ILE A 66 12.77 2.42 0.03
N HIS A 67 12.15 3.32 -0.73
CA HIS A 67 12.78 4.53 -1.28
C HIS A 67 13.65 5.34 -0.31
N GLY A 68 13.31 5.44 0.97
CA GLY A 68 14.13 6.19 1.95
C GLY A 68 15.34 5.44 2.50
N VAL A 69 15.41 4.10 2.36
CA VAL A 69 16.48 3.26 2.93
C VAL A 69 17.80 3.37 2.14
N PRO A 70 17.82 3.35 0.79
CA PRO A 70 19.04 3.60 0.03
C PRO A 70 19.65 4.97 0.29
N HIS A 71 18.83 6.01 0.43
CA HIS A 71 19.31 7.36 0.78
C HIS A 71 19.97 7.41 2.16
N MET A 72 19.49 6.60 3.11
CA MET A 72 20.09 6.46 4.44
C MET A 72 21.40 5.65 4.39
N ALA A 73 21.47 4.60 3.56
CA ALA A 73 22.66 3.74 3.43
C ALA A 73 23.82 4.43 2.67
N GLN A 74 23.51 5.29 1.70
CA GLN A 74 24.48 6.05 0.91
C GLN A 74 24.92 7.37 1.56
N ALA A 75 24.29 7.79 2.66
CA ALA A 75 24.60 9.06 3.31
C ALA A 75 25.98 9.03 3.98
N HIS A 76 26.82 10.01 3.65
CA HIS A 76 28.16 10.16 4.23
C HIS A 76 28.18 10.93 5.56
N THR A 77 27.10 11.66 5.89
CA THR A 77 27.00 12.44 7.13
C THR A 77 25.91 11.89 8.03
N THR A 78 26.17 11.89 9.34
CA THR A 78 25.21 11.43 10.37
C THR A 78 23.94 12.27 10.38
N ILE A 79 24.04 13.57 10.07
CA ILE A 79 22.89 14.47 9.97
C ILE A 79 21.97 14.04 8.82
N ALA A 80 22.53 13.70 7.65
CA ALA A 80 21.73 13.25 6.52
C ALA A 80 20.99 11.94 6.83
N ILE A 81 21.64 11.00 7.53
CA ILE A 81 21.01 9.75 8.01
C ILE A 81 19.81 10.07 8.91
N ILE A 82 19.96 11.01 9.85
CA ILE A 82 18.89 11.43 10.76
C ILE A 82 17.73 12.08 10.00
N VAL A 83 18.02 12.94 9.03
CA VAL A 83 16.96 13.59 8.23
C VAL A 83 16.17 12.56 7.43
N TRP A 84 16.85 11.64 6.75
CA TRP A 84 16.19 10.58 5.98
C TRP A 84 15.41 9.60 6.86
N SER A 85 15.91 9.28 8.06
CA SER A 85 15.19 8.44 9.01
C SER A 85 13.92 9.14 9.53
N VAL A 86 13.99 10.42 9.86
CA VAL A 86 12.81 11.20 10.28
C VAL A 86 11.77 11.28 9.17
N ILE A 87 12.18 11.55 7.93
CA ILE A 87 11.27 11.59 6.77
C ILE A 87 10.58 10.23 6.58
N LEU A 88 11.34 9.13 6.67
CA LEU A 88 10.81 7.78 6.52
C LEU A 88 9.83 7.43 7.65
N VAL A 89 10.13 7.82 8.89
CA VAL A 89 9.25 7.62 10.04
C VAL A 89 7.95 8.41 9.89
N ILE A 90 8.02 9.70 9.53
CA ILE A 90 6.83 10.52 9.28
C ILE A 90 5.98 9.92 8.16
N SER A 91 6.62 9.47 7.08
CA SER A 91 5.93 8.82 5.96
C SER A 91 5.26 7.52 6.37
N ALA A 92 5.90 6.70 7.21
CA ALA A 92 5.32 5.47 7.73
C ALA A 92 4.11 5.73 8.64
N ILE A 93 4.20 6.74 9.53
CA ILE A 93 3.08 7.14 10.39
C ILE A 93 1.90 7.63 9.53
N GLY A 94 2.17 8.51 8.56
CA GLY A 94 1.16 9.00 7.63
C GLY A 94 0.51 7.88 6.82
N PHE A 95 1.29 6.92 6.35
CA PHE A 95 0.79 5.73 5.67
C PHE A 95 -0.15 4.91 6.55
N VAL A 96 0.24 4.61 7.80
CA VAL A 96 -0.62 3.84 8.73
C VAL A 96 -1.93 4.58 9.01
N TYR A 97 -1.88 5.91 9.23
CA TYR A 97 -3.07 6.71 9.46
C TYR A 97 -4.02 6.70 8.24
N MET A 98 -3.49 6.93 7.04
CA MET A 98 -4.31 6.93 5.82
C MET A 98 -4.86 5.54 5.52
N PHE A 99 -4.03 4.50 5.66
CA PHE A 99 -4.43 3.12 5.43
C PHE A 99 -5.55 2.68 6.37
N THR A 100 -5.43 2.97 7.67
CA THR A 100 -6.47 2.63 8.65
C THR A 100 -7.77 3.39 8.39
N THR A 101 -7.69 4.66 8.00
CA THR A 101 -8.87 5.47 7.62
C THR A 101 -9.57 4.88 6.40
N ILE A 102 -8.81 4.56 5.33
CA ILE A 102 -9.36 3.96 4.11
C ILE A 102 -9.96 2.58 4.41
N LEU A 103 -9.28 1.77 5.22
CA LEU A 103 -9.76 0.45 5.61
C LEU A 103 -11.06 0.55 6.41
N ALA A 104 -11.18 1.51 7.32
CA ALA A 104 -12.41 1.77 8.06
C ALA A 104 -13.54 2.19 7.12
N SER A 105 -13.30 3.11 6.18
CA SER A 105 -14.30 3.52 5.19
C SER A 105 -14.72 2.36 4.27
N TYR A 106 -13.80 1.49 3.89
CA TYR A 106 -14.12 0.31 3.09
C TYR A 106 -15.02 -0.67 3.85
N LEU A 107 -14.71 -0.92 5.12
CA LEU A 107 -15.50 -1.80 5.99
C LEU A 107 -16.81 -1.18 6.49
N ALA A 108 -17.01 0.12 6.28
CA ALA A 108 -18.28 0.79 6.57
C ALA A 108 -19.38 0.46 5.56
N PHE A 109 -19.03 -0.12 4.39
CA PHE A 109 -19.96 -0.49 3.31
C PHE A 109 -20.90 0.66 2.91
N ASP A 110 -20.39 1.88 2.87
CA ASP A 110 -21.19 3.06 2.56
C ASP A 110 -21.68 3.02 1.10
N VAL A 111 -22.95 3.37 0.88
CA VAL A 111 -23.61 3.29 -0.43
C VAL A 111 -23.95 4.71 -0.89
N VAL A 112 -23.28 5.14 -1.96
CA VAL A 112 -23.56 6.44 -2.59
C VAL A 112 -24.65 6.26 -3.65
N VAL A 113 -25.85 6.78 -3.38
CA VAL A 113 -26.94 6.83 -4.36
C VAL A 113 -26.80 8.10 -5.20
N GLN A 114 -26.58 7.96 -6.51
CA GLN A 114 -26.60 9.07 -7.44
C GLN A 114 -28.00 9.22 -8.03
N LEU A 115 -28.70 10.31 -7.67
CA LEU A 115 -30.00 10.65 -8.23
C LEU A 115 -29.79 11.39 -9.55
N ASN A 116 -29.84 10.65 -10.66
CA ASN A 116 -29.91 11.26 -11.97
C ASN A 116 -31.37 11.52 -12.33
N THR A 117 -31.81 12.78 -12.32
CA THR A 117 -33.12 13.17 -12.83
C THR A 117 -33.05 13.23 -14.35
N GLY A 118 -33.16 12.06 -14.99
CA GLY A 118 -33.34 11.95 -16.43
C GLY A 118 -34.74 12.46 -16.82
N LEU A 119 -34.84 13.12 -17.98
CA LEU A 119 -36.12 13.38 -18.64
C LEU A 119 -36.53 12.14 -19.46
N ASP A 120 -36.51 10.98 -18.81
CA ASP A 120 -36.94 9.74 -19.45
C ASP A 120 -38.46 9.68 -19.50
N SER A 121 -39.00 9.07 -20.56
CA SER A 121 -40.43 8.84 -20.69
C SER A 121 -40.87 7.78 -19.69
N GLU A 122 -41.22 8.20 -18.48
CA GLU A 122 -41.74 7.32 -17.43
C GLU A 122 -43.11 6.73 -17.84
N PRO A 123 -43.37 5.43 -17.59
CA PRO A 123 -44.70 4.85 -17.77
C PRO A 123 -45.76 5.62 -16.98
N PHE A 124 -46.93 5.80 -17.58
CA PHE A 124 -48.06 6.40 -16.88
C PHE A 124 -48.41 5.55 -15.66
N PRO A 125 -48.46 6.13 -14.44
CA PRO A 125 -48.66 5.37 -13.21
C PRO A 125 -50.06 4.79 -13.15
N SER A 126 -50.24 3.75 -12.34
CA SER A 126 -51.58 3.28 -12.01
C SER A 126 -52.27 4.33 -11.14
N ILE A 127 -53.32 4.94 -11.67
CA ILE A 127 -54.16 5.85 -10.91
C ILE A 127 -55.32 5.04 -10.34
N THR A 128 -55.33 4.88 -9.02
CA THR A 128 -56.47 4.32 -8.29
C THR A 128 -57.21 5.46 -7.60
N PHE A 129 -58.47 5.65 -7.96
CA PHE A 129 -59.38 6.53 -7.22
C PHE A 129 -60.43 5.67 -6.53
N CYS A 130 -60.72 6.01 -5.28
CA CYS A 130 -61.78 5.38 -4.51
C CYS A 130 -62.85 6.43 -4.22
N ASN A 131 -64.11 5.99 -4.23
CA ASN A 131 -65.18 6.82 -3.69
C ASN A 131 -64.94 7.00 -2.18
N THR A 132 -64.99 8.25 -1.70
CA THR A 132 -64.89 8.55 -0.26
C THR A 132 -65.98 7.86 0.54
N ASN A 133 -67.13 7.60 -0.09
CA ASN A 133 -68.17 6.78 0.49
C ASN A 133 -67.84 5.28 0.34
N PRO A 134 -67.58 4.53 1.44
CA PRO A 134 -67.25 3.11 1.39
C PRO A 134 -68.44 2.21 1.04
N TYR A 135 -69.68 2.69 1.15
CA TYR A 135 -70.87 1.87 0.94
C TYR A 135 -71.92 2.52 0.04
N LYS A 136 -72.46 1.72 -0.88
CA LYS A 136 -73.59 2.13 -1.71
C LYS A 136 -74.90 1.86 -0.96
N LEU A 137 -75.70 2.90 -0.71
CA LEU A 137 -76.97 2.80 0.02
C LEU A 137 -77.88 1.69 -0.52
N SER A 138 -78.01 1.56 -1.85
CA SER A 138 -78.84 0.54 -2.49
C SER A 138 -78.37 -0.90 -2.30
N LYS A 139 -77.11 -1.10 -1.89
CA LYS A 139 -76.50 -2.42 -1.66
C LYS A 139 -76.47 -2.80 -0.19
N ILE A 140 -76.47 -1.79 0.70
CA ILE A 140 -76.59 -2.00 2.14
C ILE A 140 -77.92 -2.70 2.50
N SER A 141 -79.02 -2.35 1.83
CA SER A 141 -80.33 -2.96 2.06
C SER A 141 -80.43 -4.43 1.65
N GLU A 142 -79.53 -4.91 0.78
CA GLU A 142 -79.50 -6.32 0.33
C GLU A 142 -78.85 -7.24 1.37
N VAL A 143 -78.03 -6.69 2.28
CA VAL A 143 -77.36 -7.44 3.35
C VAL A 143 -78.06 -7.13 4.69
N PRO A 144 -78.74 -8.10 5.32
CA PRO A 144 -79.57 -7.85 6.49
C PRO A 144 -78.78 -7.29 7.69
N GLU A 145 -77.54 -7.72 7.86
CA GLU A 145 -76.64 -7.22 8.91
C GLU A 145 -76.27 -5.74 8.72
N LEU A 146 -75.97 -5.34 7.47
CA LEU A 146 -75.56 -3.97 7.16
C LEU A 146 -76.77 -3.01 7.17
N ASN A 147 -77.95 -3.49 6.79
CA ASN A 147 -79.19 -2.74 6.89
C ASN A 147 -79.57 -2.44 8.35
N ALA A 148 -79.39 -3.41 9.26
CA ALA A 148 -79.62 -3.19 10.69
C ALA A 148 -78.66 -2.14 11.28
N LEU A 149 -77.40 -2.11 10.83
CA LEU A 149 -76.47 -1.05 11.23
C LEU A 149 -76.86 0.32 10.65
N LEU A 150 -77.35 0.36 9.40
CA LEU A 150 -77.81 1.59 8.76
C LEU A 150 -79.01 2.20 9.49
N THR A 151 -79.97 1.40 9.94
CA THR A 151 -81.15 1.90 10.67
C THR A 151 -80.77 2.48 12.03
N VAL A 152 -79.84 1.85 12.75
CA VAL A 152 -79.30 2.38 14.01
C VAL A 152 -78.55 3.70 13.76
N TYR A 153 -77.69 3.75 12.74
CA TYR A 153 -76.97 4.97 12.38
C TYR A 153 -77.92 6.12 12.02
N GLN A 154 -78.94 5.87 11.20
CA GLN A 154 -79.96 6.87 10.84
C GLN A 154 -80.74 7.34 12.07
N SER A 155 -81.16 6.43 12.94
CA SER A 155 -81.86 6.80 14.18
C SER A 155 -80.98 7.63 15.12
N SER A 156 -79.66 7.38 15.14
CA SER A 156 -78.71 8.20 15.88
C SER A 156 -78.59 9.60 15.28
N ALA A 157 -78.54 9.70 13.95
CA ALA A 157 -78.44 10.97 13.25
C ALA A 157 -79.71 11.82 13.39
N ASP A 158 -80.88 11.18 13.36
CA ASP A 158 -82.19 11.82 13.52
C ASP A 158 -82.54 12.10 14.99
N GLY A 159 -81.68 11.70 15.93
CA GLY A 159 -81.87 11.90 17.38
C GLY A 159 -83.00 11.07 17.99
N SER A 160 -83.52 10.08 17.27
CA SER A 160 -84.61 9.20 17.69
C SER A 160 -84.14 7.92 18.39
N LEU A 161 -82.83 7.71 18.48
CA LEU A 161 -82.21 6.55 19.12
C LEU A 161 -82.47 6.57 20.63
N LYS A 162 -83.34 5.67 21.09
CA LYS A 162 -83.59 5.44 22.52
C LYS A 162 -82.40 4.68 23.11
N ARG A 163 -81.73 5.30 24.09
CA ARG A 163 -80.78 4.62 24.96
C ARG A 163 -81.59 3.92 26.04
N ASP A 164 -81.68 2.61 25.92
CA ASP A 164 -82.23 1.73 26.96
C ASP A 164 -81.21 1.57 28.11
#